data_AF-A0A8C1FE80-F1
#
_entry.id   AF-A0A8C1FE80-F1
#
_cell.length_a   1.000
_cell.length_b   1.000
_cell.length_c   1.000
_cell.angle_alpha   90.00
_cell.angle_beta   90.00
_cell.angle_gamma   90.00
#
_symmetry.space_group_name_H-M   'P 1'
#
loop_
_entity.id
_entity.type
_entity.pdbx_description
1 polymer ?
#
loop_
_entity_poly.entity_id
_entity_poly.type
_entity_poly.pdbx_seq_one_letter_code
_entity_poly.pdbx_strand_id
1 'polypeptide(L)'
;MSDAEKFLYADRNTINDPLAQADWASKKLVWVPSEKLGFEAGSIKEETGDECLVELVDSGKKIKVNKDDIQKMNPPKFSKVEDMAELTCLNEASVLHNLRERYYSGLIYTYSGLFCVVINPYKHLPIYTEEIVEMYKGKKRHEMPPHIYAITDTAYRSMMQDREDQSILCTGESGAGKTENTKKVIQYLAFVASSFKTKKDQGELEKQLLQANPILEAFGNAKTVKNDNSSRFGKFIRINFDVTGYIVGANIETYLLEKSRAIRQAKVERTFHVFYYLLSGAGDKLRVCMCVYMYVCMYYCIVCIVCMYDFFFFFY
;
A
#
# COMPACT_ATOMS: atom_id res chain seq x y z
N MET A 1 -1.62 -22.71 -12.59
CA MET A 1 -1.37 -21.57 -11.71
C MET A 1 -2.38 -21.60 -10.58
N SER A 2 -1.93 -21.50 -9.33
CA SER A 2 -2.83 -21.31 -8.19
C SER A 2 -3.58 -19.97 -8.34
N ASP A 3 -4.69 -19.80 -7.63
CA ASP A 3 -5.44 -18.53 -7.70
C ASP A 3 -4.61 -17.34 -7.17
N ALA A 4 -3.65 -17.56 -6.28
CA ALA A 4 -2.72 -16.54 -5.80
C ALA A 4 -1.71 -16.12 -6.88
N GLU A 5 -1.20 -17.07 -7.68
CA GLU A 5 -0.21 -16.80 -8.73
C GLU A 5 -0.77 -15.87 -9.82
N LYS A 6 -2.07 -15.94 -10.11
CA LYS A 6 -2.74 -15.04 -11.07
C LYS A 6 -2.68 -13.56 -10.64
N PHE A 7 -2.58 -13.29 -9.34
CA PHE A 7 -2.50 -11.94 -8.78
C PHE A 7 -1.07 -11.48 -8.48
N LEU A 8 -0.07 -12.29 -8.82
CA LEU A 8 1.35 -11.96 -8.66
C LEU A 8 2.10 -11.96 -9.99
N TYR A 9 1.77 -12.87 -10.90
CA TYR A 9 2.44 -13.03 -12.18
C TYR A 9 1.58 -12.46 -13.31
N ALA A 10 2.20 -11.63 -14.16
CA ALA A 10 1.58 -11.22 -15.41
C ALA A 10 1.52 -12.42 -16.38
N ASP A 11 0.40 -12.58 -17.08
CA ASP A 11 0.27 -13.61 -18.12
C ASP A 11 1.15 -13.23 -19.33
N ARG A 12 2.32 -13.88 -19.43
CA ARG A 12 3.31 -13.61 -20.48
C ARG A 12 2.92 -14.17 -21.85
N ASN A 13 1.88 -15.01 -21.94
CA ASN A 13 1.45 -15.58 -23.22
C ASN A 13 0.86 -14.52 -24.16
N THR A 14 0.39 -13.39 -23.62
CA THR A 14 -0.15 -12.26 -24.42
C THR A 14 0.91 -11.20 -24.78
N ILE A 15 2.10 -11.26 -24.20
CA ILE A 15 3.13 -10.20 -24.30
C ILE A 15 3.98 -10.34 -25.59
N ASN A 16 4.06 -11.54 -26.16
CA ASN A 16 4.88 -11.86 -27.32
C ASN A 16 4.05 -12.12 -28.59
N ASP A 17 2.96 -11.38 -28.80
CA ASP A 17 2.18 -11.48 -30.03
C ASP A 17 2.89 -10.74 -31.20
N PRO A 18 3.31 -11.45 -32.26
CA PRO A 18 3.94 -10.85 -33.43
C PRO A 18 3.03 -9.82 -34.14
N LEU A 19 1.71 -9.98 -34.06
CA LEU A 19 0.73 -9.06 -34.65
C LEU A 19 0.79 -7.70 -33.96
N ALA A 20 0.82 -7.67 -32.63
CA ALA A 20 0.92 -6.43 -31.86
C ALA A 20 2.22 -5.68 -32.17
N GLN A 21 3.33 -6.40 -32.35
CA GLN A 21 4.62 -5.79 -32.70
C GLN A 21 4.61 -5.19 -34.12
N ALA A 22 4.03 -5.88 -35.10
CA ALA A 22 3.86 -5.36 -36.45
C ALA A 22 2.93 -4.14 -36.50
N ASP A 23 1.85 -4.15 -35.71
CA ASP A 23 0.90 -3.05 -35.62
C ASP A 23 1.54 -1.79 -35.01
N TRP A 24 2.32 -1.95 -33.94
CA TRP A 24 3.06 -0.86 -33.31
C TRP A 24 4.05 -0.20 -34.27
N ALA A 25 4.81 -1.00 -35.03
CA ALA A 25 5.81 -0.50 -35.97
C ALA A 25 5.17 0.24 -37.16
N SER A 26 4.01 -0.22 -37.62
CA SER A 26 3.34 0.36 -38.79
C SER A 26 2.57 1.65 -38.49
N LYS A 27 2.02 1.82 -37.27
CA LYS A 27 1.07 2.91 -36.95
C LYS A 27 1.68 4.15 -36.30
N LYS A 28 3.00 4.22 -36.08
CA LYS A 28 3.68 5.32 -35.36
C LYS A 28 2.89 5.75 -34.11
N LEU A 29 2.63 4.79 -33.22
CA LEU A 29 1.77 5.00 -32.07
C LEU A 29 2.40 5.95 -31.05
N VAL A 30 1.57 6.82 -30.49
CA VAL A 30 1.92 7.84 -29.50
C VAL A 30 0.83 7.97 -28.44
N TRP A 31 1.17 8.58 -27.32
CA TRP A 31 0.24 8.99 -26.29
C TRP A 31 -0.13 10.46 -26.47
N VAL A 32 -1.42 10.76 -26.35
CA VAL A 32 -1.96 12.12 -26.38
C VAL A 32 -2.79 12.41 -25.13
N PRO A 33 -2.87 13.68 -24.68
CA PRO A 33 -3.65 14.04 -23.49
C PRO A 33 -5.14 13.74 -23.66
N SER A 34 -5.79 13.29 -22.59
CA SER A 34 -7.21 12.97 -22.55
C SER A 34 -7.82 13.47 -21.24
N GLU A 35 -8.88 14.28 -21.31
CA GLU A 35 -9.56 14.79 -20.11
C GLU A 35 -10.16 13.67 -19.25
N LYS A 36 -10.49 12.53 -19.85
CA LYS A 36 -11.15 11.40 -19.15
C LYS A 36 -10.15 10.36 -18.65
N LEU A 37 -9.14 10.04 -19.46
CA LEU A 37 -8.22 8.93 -19.21
C LEU A 37 -6.83 9.39 -18.76
N GLY A 38 -6.58 10.69 -18.69
CA GLY A 38 -5.25 11.30 -18.55
C GLY A 38 -4.50 11.26 -19.88
N PHE A 39 -4.28 10.05 -20.41
CA PHE A 39 -3.67 9.82 -21.72
C PHE A 39 -4.37 8.70 -22.48
N GLU A 40 -4.42 8.83 -23.81
CA GLU A 40 -4.99 7.87 -24.73
C GLU A 40 -4.07 7.58 -25.91
N ALA A 41 -4.21 6.40 -26.51
CA ALA A 41 -3.36 5.97 -27.63
C ALA A 41 -3.84 6.60 -28.94
N GLY A 42 -2.90 7.11 -29.72
CA GLY A 42 -3.15 7.69 -31.03
C GLY A 42 -2.09 7.31 -32.06
N SER A 43 -2.42 7.47 -33.33
CA SER A 43 -1.55 7.26 -34.48
C SER A 43 -1.37 8.58 -35.21
N ILE A 44 -0.12 9.02 -35.38
CA ILE A 44 0.17 10.24 -36.15
C ILE A 44 -0.16 9.99 -37.63
N LYS A 45 -0.99 10.87 -38.21
CA LYS A 45 -1.36 10.83 -39.63
C LYS A 45 -0.65 11.88 -40.45
N GLU A 46 -0.65 13.13 -39.97
CA GLU A 46 -0.02 14.25 -40.65
C GLU A 46 0.70 15.14 -39.64
N GLU A 47 1.83 15.71 -40.06
CA GLU A 47 2.58 16.70 -39.29
C GLU A 47 2.59 18.02 -40.06
N THR A 48 2.04 19.08 -39.46
CA THR A 48 1.89 20.39 -40.09
C THR A 48 2.48 21.46 -39.17
N GLY A 49 3.74 21.83 -39.43
CA GLY A 49 4.46 22.77 -38.56
C GLY A 49 4.60 22.23 -37.14
N ASP A 50 4.04 22.96 -36.17
CA ASP A 50 4.05 22.64 -34.74
C ASP A 50 2.84 21.81 -34.28
N GLU A 51 1.87 21.56 -35.17
CA GLU A 51 0.71 20.71 -34.89
C GLU A 51 0.82 19.36 -35.61
N CYS A 52 0.25 18.33 -34.99
CA CYS A 52 0.08 17.01 -35.57
C CYS A 52 -1.40 16.63 -35.60
N LEU A 53 -1.83 16.05 -36.71
CA LEU A 53 -3.12 15.37 -36.81
C LEU A 53 -2.94 13.92 -36.33
N VAL A 54 -3.56 13.61 -35.19
CA VAL A 54 -3.51 12.29 -34.56
C VAL A 54 -4.89 11.64 -34.63
N GLU A 55 -4.92 10.38 -35.05
CA GLU A 55 -6.14 9.55 -35.03
C GLU A 55 -6.11 8.64 -33.81
N LEU A 56 -7.13 8.75 -32.95
CA LEU A 56 -7.25 7.97 -31.73
C LEU A 56 -7.55 6.51 -32.05
N VAL A 57 -6.84 5.58 -31.40
CA VAL A 57 -6.94 4.14 -31.68
C VAL A 57 -8.32 3.60 -31.32
N ASP A 58 -8.86 3.98 -30.15
CA ASP A 58 -10.11 3.40 -29.64
C ASP A 58 -11.37 3.98 -30.28
N SER A 59 -11.35 5.27 -30.63
CA SER A 59 -12.53 5.98 -31.16
C SER A 59 -12.49 6.26 -32.65
N GLY A 60 -11.33 6.13 -33.30
CA GLY A 60 -11.11 6.53 -34.69
C GLY A 60 -11.23 8.04 -34.93
N LYS A 61 -11.45 8.85 -33.89
CA LYS A 61 -11.58 10.30 -34.01
C LYS A 61 -10.23 10.92 -34.32
N LYS A 62 -10.21 11.88 -35.25
CA LYS A 62 -9.02 12.68 -35.55
C LYS A 62 -9.03 13.96 -34.72
N ILE A 63 -7.92 14.23 -34.05
CA ILE A 63 -7.70 15.45 -33.25
C ILE A 63 -6.41 16.12 -33.71
N LYS A 64 -6.36 17.45 -33.55
CA LYS A 64 -5.12 18.21 -33.71
C LYS A 64 -4.53 18.46 -32.33
N VAL A 65 -3.26 18.14 -32.16
CA VAL A 65 -2.51 18.31 -30.92
C VAL A 65 -1.15 18.93 -31.23
N ASN A 66 -0.62 19.72 -30.30
CA ASN A 66 0.72 20.26 -30.44
C ASN A 66 1.74 19.11 -30.36
N LYS A 67 2.82 19.20 -31.16
CA LYS A 67 3.94 18.24 -31.12
C LYS A 67 4.52 18.04 -29.73
N ASP A 68 4.58 19.09 -28.91
CA ASP A 68 5.14 19.06 -27.56
C ASP A 68 4.25 18.30 -26.56
N ASP A 69 2.95 18.18 -26.84
CA ASP A 69 2.01 17.44 -25.99
C ASP A 69 2.01 15.92 -26.28
N ILE A 70 2.70 15.49 -27.34
CA ILE A 70 2.74 14.10 -27.78
C ILE A 70 3.86 13.37 -27.06
N GLN A 71 3.51 12.27 -26.36
CA GLN A 71 4.49 11.42 -25.69
C GLN A 71 4.72 10.12 -26.46
N LYS A 72 5.98 9.66 -26.51
CA LYS A 72 6.36 8.42 -27.20
C LYS A 72 5.73 7.20 -26.53
N MET A 73 5.18 6.27 -27.32
CA MET A 73 4.62 5.02 -26.81
C MET A 73 5.66 3.91 -26.78
N ASN A 74 5.75 3.19 -25.66
CA ASN A 74 6.61 2.01 -25.55
C ASN A 74 6.10 0.85 -26.41
N PRO A 75 6.99 -0.01 -26.95
CA PRO A 75 6.59 -1.20 -27.67
C PRO A 75 5.73 -2.17 -26.82
N PRO A 76 4.86 -3.00 -27.43
CA PRO A 76 3.97 -3.93 -26.73
C PRO A 76 4.67 -4.93 -25.79
N LYS A 77 5.95 -5.25 -26.06
CA LYS A 77 6.78 -6.11 -25.19
C LYS A 77 6.91 -5.58 -23.75
N PHE A 78 6.68 -4.29 -23.54
CA PHE A 78 6.70 -3.64 -22.23
C PHE A 78 5.33 -3.59 -21.56
N SER A 79 4.34 -4.35 -22.06
CA SER A 79 3.05 -4.46 -21.40
C SER A 79 3.20 -5.12 -20.03
N LYS A 80 2.63 -4.47 -18.99
CA LYS A 80 2.61 -4.94 -17.60
C LYS A 80 3.99 -5.24 -17.02
N VAL A 81 5.00 -4.46 -17.41
CA VAL A 81 6.37 -4.55 -16.89
C VAL A 81 6.42 -4.48 -15.36
N GLU A 82 7.26 -5.33 -14.76
CA GLU A 82 7.44 -5.46 -13.31
C GLU A 82 8.21 -4.28 -12.69
N ASP A 83 9.21 -3.75 -13.40
CA ASP A 83 9.97 -2.56 -13.01
C ASP A 83 9.92 -1.47 -14.09
N MET A 84 9.28 -0.34 -13.77
CA MET A 84 9.11 0.77 -14.71
C MET A 84 10.43 1.40 -15.15
N ALA A 85 11.54 1.15 -14.44
CA ALA A 85 12.87 1.56 -14.89
C ALA A 85 13.34 0.83 -16.17
N GLU A 86 12.70 -0.27 -16.55
CA GLU A 86 13.00 -1.01 -17.79
C GLU A 86 12.34 -0.40 -19.03
N LEU A 87 11.39 0.54 -18.85
CA LEU A 87 10.72 1.20 -19.96
C LEU A 87 11.73 2.01 -20.79
N THR A 88 11.69 1.85 -22.12
CA THR A 88 12.56 2.62 -23.03
C THR A 88 12.18 4.10 -23.05
N CYS A 89 10.88 4.39 -23.07
CA CYS A 89 10.34 5.75 -23.00
C CYS A 89 9.75 5.96 -21.60
N LEU A 90 10.49 6.62 -20.72
CA LEU A 90 9.99 7.00 -19.40
C LEU A 90 9.26 8.34 -19.48
N ASN A 91 7.94 8.28 -19.56
CA ASN A 91 7.06 9.45 -19.59
C ASN A 91 5.81 9.19 -18.75
N GLU A 92 5.09 10.26 -18.40
CA GLU A 92 3.92 10.21 -17.54
C GLU A 92 2.85 9.26 -18.08
N ALA A 93 2.61 9.30 -19.39
CA ALA A 93 1.64 8.42 -20.05
C ALA A 93 2.00 6.94 -19.93
N SER A 94 3.28 6.58 -20.11
CA SER A 94 3.74 5.18 -20.03
C SER A 94 3.72 4.64 -18.60
N VAL A 95 4.09 5.47 -17.62
CA VAL A 95 3.99 5.13 -16.20
C VAL A 95 2.52 4.89 -15.82
N LEU A 96 1.64 5.83 -16.17
CA LEU A 96 0.19 5.70 -15.93
C LEU A 96 -0.38 4.45 -16.61
N HIS A 97 -0.03 4.22 -17.87
CA HIS A 97 -0.49 3.06 -18.63
C HIS A 97 -0.07 1.74 -17.99
N ASN A 98 1.21 1.59 -17.62
CA ASN A 98 1.70 0.36 -17.00
C ASN A 98 1.01 0.08 -15.66
N LEU A 99 0.89 1.11 -14.82
CA LEU A 99 0.18 1.02 -13.54
C LEU A 99 -1.29 0.64 -13.73
N ARG A 100 -1.97 1.23 -14.72
CA ARG A 100 -3.37 0.98 -15.05
C ARG A 100 -3.59 -0.48 -15.51
N GLU A 101 -2.80 -0.95 -16.46
CA GLU A 101 -2.89 -2.32 -16.99
C GLU A 101 -2.62 -3.38 -15.92
N ARG A 102 -1.61 -3.15 -15.08
CA ARG A 102 -1.28 -4.02 -13.95
C ARG A 102 -2.41 -4.02 -12.91
N TYR A 103 -2.93 -2.85 -12.55
CA TYR A 103 -4.02 -2.71 -11.60
C TYR A 103 -5.28 -3.47 -12.04
N TYR A 104 -5.71 -3.32 -13.29
CA TYR A 104 -6.88 -4.04 -13.80
C TYR A 104 -6.63 -5.54 -13.96
N SER A 105 -5.37 -5.97 -14.08
CA SER A 105 -4.98 -7.38 -14.00
C SER A 105 -4.88 -7.91 -12.56
N GLY A 106 -5.12 -7.06 -11.55
CA GLY A 106 -5.02 -7.41 -10.14
C GLY A 106 -3.59 -7.41 -9.57
N LEU A 107 -2.61 -6.90 -10.33
CA LEU A 107 -1.21 -6.76 -9.95
C LEU A 107 -1.00 -5.37 -9.33
N ILE A 108 -1.10 -5.27 -8.01
CA ILE A 108 -1.08 -3.96 -7.32
C ILE A 108 0.31 -3.42 -7.00
N TYR A 109 1.32 -4.28 -6.98
CA TYR A 109 2.71 -3.93 -6.71
C TYR A 109 3.47 -3.79 -8.02
N THR A 110 4.20 -2.68 -8.18
CA THR A 110 5.05 -2.41 -9.35
C THR A 110 6.32 -1.72 -8.89
N TYR A 111 7.48 -2.17 -9.33
CA TYR A 111 8.74 -1.49 -9.04
C TYR A 111 8.91 -0.23 -9.88
N SER A 112 9.63 0.74 -9.33
CA SER A 112 10.04 1.97 -10.00
C SER A 112 11.49 2.28 -9.61
N GLY A 113 12.43 1.51 -10.19
CA GLY A 113 13.83 1.57 -9.79
C GLY A 113 14.00 1.15 -8.33
N LEU A 114 14.48 2.03 -7.45
CA LEU A 114 14.70 1.66 -6.04
C LEU A 114 13.41 1.54 -5.22
N PHE A 115 12.32 2.16 -5.66
CA PHE A 115 11.06 2.23 -4.91
C PHE A 115 10.02 1.23 -5.46
N CYS A 116 8.91 1.09 -4.73
CA CYS A 116 7.75 0.32 -5.18
C CYS A 116 6.49 1.17 -5.10
N VAL A 117 5.75 1.20 -6.20
CA VAL A 117 4.44 1.82 -6.29
C VAL A 117 3.39 0.76 -5.97
N VAL A 118 2.48 1.10 -5.06
CA VAL A 118 1.40 0.21 -4.61
C VAL A 118 0.07 0.92 -4.78
N ILE A 119 -0.83 0.32 -5.58
CA ILE A 119 -2.18 0.87 -5.78
C ILE A 119 -3.15 0.10 -4.89
N ASN A 120 -3.93 0.82 -4.08
CA ASN A 120 -4.89 0.20 -3.18
C ASN A 120 -5.94 -0.61 -3.96
N PRO A 121 -6.04 -1.95 -3.77
CA PRO A 121 -6.98 -2.79 -4.52
C PRO A 121 -8.46 -2.56 -4.17
N TYR A 122 -8.75 -2.02 -2.98
CA TYR A 122 -10.11 -1.99 -2.39
C TYR A 122 -10.84 -3.36 -2.40
N LYS A 123 -10.09 -4.45 -2.52
CA LYS A 123 -10.57 -5.83 -2.47
C LYS A 123 -9.54 -6.70 -1.75
N HIS A 124 -10.02 -7.79 -1.15
CA HIS A 124 -9.15 -8.81 -0.60
C HIS A 124 -8.50 -9.61 -1.74
N LEU A 125 -7.17 -9.60 -1.79
CA LEU A 125 -6.38 -10.39 -2.71
C LEU A 125 -5.72 -11.56 -1.97
N PRO A 126 -5.71 -12.78 -2.55
CA PRO A 126 -5.14 -13.98 -1.92
C PRO A 126 -3.60 -14.02 -2.03
N ILE A 127 -2.92 -12.88 -1.82
CA ILE A 127 -1.46 -12.73 -2.01
C ILE A 127 -0.67 -12.63 -0.69
N TYR A 128 -1.35 -12.81 0.46
CA TYR A 128 -0.76 -12.64 1.79
C TYR A 128 -0.84 -13.90 2.66
N THR A 129 -0.85 -15.08 2.04
CA THR A 129 -0.87 -16.38 2.74
C THR A 129 0.54 -16.78 3.20
N GLU A 130 0.63 -17.74 4.13
CA GLU A 130 1.91 -18.29 4.60
C GLU A 130 2.71 -18.93 3.46
N GLU A 131 2.03 -19.59 2.51
CA GLU A 131 2.65 -20.14 1.30
C GLU A 131 3.39 -19.06 0.50
N ILE A 132 2.80 -17.87 0.36
CA ILE A 132 3.46 -16.75 -0.31
C ILE A 132 4.63 -16.23 0.54
N VAL A 133 4.53 -16.19 1.86
CA VAL A 133 5.66 -15.80 2.72
C VAL A 133 6.87 -16.73 2.49
N GLU A 134 6.65 -18.04 2.47
CA GLU A 134 7.70 -19.03 2.17
C GLU A 134 8.27 -18.86 0.76
N MET A 135 7.42 -18.56 -0.22
CA MET A 135 7.83 -18.34 -1.60
C MET A 135 8.82 -17.18 -1.74
N TYR A 136 8.65 -16.10 -0.97
CA TYR A 136 9.54 -14.92 -1.01
C TYR A 136 10.76 -15.02 -0.09
N LYS A 137 10.78 -15.96 0.87
CA LYS A 137 11.83 -16.09 1.87
C LYS A 137 13.20 -16.31 1.23
N GLY A 138 14.12 -15.37 1.45
CA GLY A 138 15.49 -15.43 0.95
C GLY A 138 15.64 -15.31 -0.58
N LYS A 139 14.58 -14.96 -1.31
CA LYS A 139 14.62 -14.82 -2.77
C LYS A 139 15.13 -13.46 -3.19
N LYS A 140 15.96 -13.40 -4.23
CA LYS A 140 16.41 -12.12 -4.79
C LYS A 140 15.26 -11.40 -5.48
N ARG A 141 15.39 -10.08 -5.59
CA ARG A 141 14.38 -9.18 -6.15
C ARG A 141 13.88 -9.55 -7.55
N HIS A 142 14.74 -10.12 -8.41
CA HIS A 142 14.40 -10.51 -9.78
C HIS A 142 13.91 -11.96 -9.91
N GLU A 143 14.01 -12.76 -8.85
CA GLU A 143 13.55 -14.16 -8.85
C GLU A 143 12.04 -14.26 -8.64
N MET A 144 11.44 -13.22 -8.05
CA MET A 144 10.04 -13.15 -7.67
C MET A 144 9.43 -11.84 -8.17
N PRO A 145 8.11 -11.81 -8.48
CA PRO A 145 7.48 -10.59 -8.94
C PRO A 145 7.42 -9.52 -7.84
N PRO A 146 7.07 -8.26 -8.17
CA PRO A 146 7.00 -7.19 -7.19
C PRO A 146 6.00 -7.49 -6.07
N HIS A 147 6.45 -7.36 -4.82
CA HIS A 147 5.61 -7.57 -3.64
C HIS A 147 6.20 -6.92 -2.39
N ILE A 148 5.37 -6.58 -1.40
CA ILE A 148 5.83 -5.99 -0.12
C ILE A 148 6.78 -6.92 0.65
N TYR A 149 6.59 -8.25 0.52
CA TYR A 149 7.47 -9.24 1.13
C TYR A 149 8.87 -9.23 0.52
N ALA A 150 9.01 -8.98 -0.79
CA ALA A 150 10.33 -8.84 -1.42
C ALA A 150 11.09 -7.63 -0.87
N ILE A 151 10.41 -6.50 -0.69
CA ILE A 151 10.99 -5.27 -0.09
C ILE A 151 11.43 -5.54 1.34
N THR A 152 10.58 -6.22 2.11
CA THR A 152 10.85 -6.54 3.52
C THR A 152 12.02 -7.50 3.67
N ASP A 153 12.06 -8.56 2.87
CA ASP A 153 13.14 -9.55 2.86
C ASP A 153 14.48 -8.97 2.36
N THR A 154 14.42 -8.03 1.40
CA THR A 154 15.60 -7.29 0.94
C THR A 154 16.15 -6.43 2.07
N ALA A 155 15.30 -5.62 2.73
CA ALA A 155 15.72 -4.80 3.85
C ALA A 155 16.28 -5.64 5.01
N TYR A 156 15.60 -6.72 5.39
CA TYR A 156 16.06 -7.62 6.45
C TYR A 156 17.42 -8.26 6.11
N ARG A 157 17.63 -8.73 4.88
CA ARG A 157 18.92 -9.28 4.47
C ARG A 157 20.02 -8.23 4.40
N SER A 158 19.76 -7.05 3.84
CA SER A 158 20.72 -5.95 3.80
C SER A 158 21.15 -5.55 5.22
N MET A 159 20.21 -5.46 6.16
CA MET A 159 20.52 -5.22 7.58
C MET A 159 21.49 -6.25 8.15
N MET A 160 21.26 -7.54 7.87
CA MET A 160 22.10 -8.63 8.37
C MET A 160 23.47 -8.72 7.67
N GLN A 161 23.53 -8.36 6.38
CA GLN A 161 24.74 -8.42 5.56
C GLN A 161 25.65 -7.21 5.81
N ASP A 162 25.09 -6.01 5.70
CA ASP A 162 25.81 -4.75 5.76
C ASP A 162 25.99 -4.26 7.21
N ARG A 163 25.27 -4.86 8.16
CA ARG A 163 25.24 -4.50 9.59
C ARG A 163 24.84 -3.04 9.81
N GLU A 164 23.91 -2.57 9.00
CA GLU A 164 23.36 -1.21 9.05
C GLU A 164 21.84 -1.26 9.26
N ASP A 165 21.34 -0.46 10.20
CA ASP A 165 19.91 -0.37 10.50
C ASP A 165 19.12 0.10 9.27
N GLN A 166 17.97 -0.54 9.02
CA GLN A 166 17.13 -0.28 7.83
C GLN A 166 15.81 0.38 8.19
N SER A 167 15.22 1.09 7.23
CA SER A 167 13.88 1.68 7.39
C SER A 167 13.00 1.42 6.16
N ILE A 168 11.72 1.13 6.40
CA ILE A 168 10.70 0.98 5.37
C ILE A 168 9.69 2.12 5.56
N LEU A 169 9.73 3.09 4.65
CA LEU A 169 8.84 4.25 4.68
C LEU A 169 7.64 4.05 3.75
N CYS A 170 6.44 3.98 4.32
CA CYS A 170 5.19 3.94 3.54
C CYS A 170 4.65 5.37 3.33
N THR A 171 4.76 5.89 2.10
CA THR A 171 4.25 7.22 1.72
C THR A 171 2.88 7.12 1.03
N GLY A 172 2.23 8.27 0.81
CA GLY A 172 0.97 8.37 0.07
C GLY A 172 -0.13 9.11 0.84
N GLU A 173 -1.19 9.48 0.13
CA GLU A 173 -2.33 10.19 0.72
C GLU A 173 -3.10 9.37 1.77
N SER A 174 -4.00 10.03 2.50
CA SER A 174 -4.93 9.33 3.41
C SER A 174 -5.80 8.35 2.61
N GLY A 175 -5.82 7.08 3.03
CA GLY A 175 -6.55 6.01 2.33
C GLY A 175 -5.71 5.23 1.30
N ALA A 176 -4.46 5.63 1.03
CA ALA A 176 -3.60 4.93 0.07
C ALA A 176 -3.16 3.51 0.49
N GLY A 177 -3.41 3.09 1.74
CA GLY A 177 -3.06 1.76 2.23
C GLY A 177 -1.73 1.66 3.00
N LYS A 178 -1.18 2.79 3.49
CA LYS A 178 0.05 2.82 4.32
C LYS A 178 0.00 1.83 5.48
N THR A 179 -1.04 1.91 6.31
CA THR A 179 -1.23 1.08 7.51
C THR A 179 -1.26 -0.42 7.19
N GLU A 180 -1.94 -0.80 6.10
CA GLU A 180 -2.04 -2.20 5.69
C GLU A 180 -0.68 -2.75 5.22
N ASN A 181 0.07 -1.98 4.42
CA ASN A 181 1.42 -2.39 4.03
C ASN A 181 2.35 -2.54 5.24
N THR A 182 2.29 -1.63 6.22
CA THR A 182 3.06 -1.76 7.47
C THR A 182 2.70 -3.05 8.23
N LYS A 183 1.42 -3.41 8.31
CA LYS A 183 1.00 -4.69 8.92
C LYS A 183 1.61 -5.89 8.20
N LYS A 184 1.68 -5.86 6.86
CA LYS A 184 2.27 -6.94 6.04
C LYS A 184 3.78 -7.04 6.22
N VAL A 185 4.48 -5.92 6.34
CA VAL A 185 5.92 -5.91 6.69
C VAL A 185 6.14 -6.61 8.03
N ILE A 186 5.39 -6.25 9.07
CA ILE A 186 5.50 -6.86 10.41
C ILE A 186 5.14 -8.35 10.36
N GLN A 187 4.06 -8.72 9.67
CA GLN A 187 3.64 -10.10 9.49
C GLN A 187 4.74 -10.96 8.85
N TYR A 188 5.43 -10.42 7.84
CA TYR A 188 6.52 -11.12 7.17
C TYR A 188 7.73 -11.31 8.08
N LEU A 189 8.18 -10.25 8.76
CA LEU A 189 9.31 -10.32 9.69
C LEU A 189 9.03 -11.28 10.85
N ALA A 190 7.82 -11.24 11.41
CA ALA A 190 7.39 -12.18 12.44
C ALA A 190 7.50 -13.64 11.99
N PHE A 191 7.24 -13.94 10.73
CA PHE A 191 7.36 -15.30 10.21
C PHE A 191 8.82 -15.69 9.92
N VAL A 192 9.59 -14.80 9.30
CA VAL A 192 10.96 -15.12 8.82
C VAL A 192 12.01 -15.05 9.92
N ALA A 193 11.87 -14.11 10.85
CA ALA A 193 12.83 -13.80 11.90
C ALA A 193 12.37 -14.25 13.30
N SER A 194 11.37 -15.12 13.41
CA SER A 194 10.98 -15.73 14.69
C SER A 194 11.96 -16.84 15.10
N SER A 195 12.27 -16.89 16.39
CA SER A 195 13.08 -17.97 16.97
C SER A 195 12.24 -19.25 17.09
N PHE A 196 12.59 -20.29 16.31
CA PHE A 196 11.88 -21.58 16.24
C PHE A 196 12.10 -22.48 17.48
N LYS A 197 12.12 -21.95 18.70
CA LYS A 197 12.44 -22.75 19.90
C LYS A 197 11.43 -23.85 20.20
N THR A 198 10.18 -23.76 19.73
CA THR A 198 9.21 -24.86 19.71
C THR A 198 8.00 -24.45 18.86
N LYS A 199 7.45 -25.32 17.99
CA LYS A 199 6.21 -25.04 17.21
C LYS A 199 5.00 -24.64 18.08
N LYS A 200 5.04 -24.88 19.40
CA LYS A 200 3.99 -24.50 20.37
C LYS A 200 4.16 -23.09 20.97
N ASP A 201 5.38 -22.55 20.98
CA ASP A 201 5.71 -21.24 21.58
C ASP A 201 6.19 -20.23 20.53
N GLN A 202 5.95 -20.53 19.25
CA GLN A 202 6.25 -19.64 18.17
C GLN A 202 5.49 -18.33 18.40
N GLY A 203 6.21 -17.25 18.67
CA GLY A 203 5.67 -15.94 18.39
C GLY A 203 5.01 -15.19 19.54
N GLU A 204 5.35 -15.35 20.82
CA GLU A 204 4.65 -14.59 21.88
C GLU A 204 4.83 -13.07 21.69
N LEU A 205 6.06 -12.62 21.46
CA LEU A 205 6.37 -11.22 21.17
C LEU A 205 5.77 -10.77 19.83
N GLU A 206 5.80 -11.64 18.83
CA GLU A 206 5.30 -11.42 17.49
C GLU A 206 3.77 -11.29 17.47
N LYS A 207 3.09 -12.15 18.24
CA LYS A 207 1.65 -12.11 18.49
C LYS A 207 1.29 -10.86 19.25
N GLN A 208 2.04 -10.49 20.29
CA GLN A 208 1.84 -9.23 21.01
C GLN A 208 1.98 -8.02 20.08
N LEU A 209 3.00 -7.99 19.21
CA LEU A 209 3.21 -6.92 18.24
C LEU A 209 2.06 -6.81 17.23
N LEU A 210 1.56 -7.95 16.74
CA LEU A 210 0.39 -7.99 15.85
C LEU A 210 -0.90 -7.57 16.57
N GLN A 211 -1.07 -7.93 17.85
CA GLN A 211 -2.23 -7.58 18.67
C GLN A 211 -2.20 -6.13 19.19
N ALA A 212 -1.02 -5.50 19.28
CA ALA A 212 -0.89 -4.10 19.67
C ALA A 212 -1.53 -3.15 18.64
N ASN A 213 -1.48 -3.49 17.35
CA ASN A 213 -2.06 -2.67 16.28
C ASN A 213 -3.58 -2.46 16.46
N PRO A 214 -4.42 -3.50 16.63
CA PRO A 214 -5.84 -3.34 16.96
C PRO A 214 -6.13 -2.39 18.12
N ILE A 215 -5.31 -2.42 19.17
CA ILE A 215 -5.46 -1.52 20.33
C ILE A 215 -5.22 -0.07 19.89
N LEU A 216 -4.08 0.20 19.24
CA LEU A 216 -3.75 1.54 18.74
C LEU A 216 -4.78 2.04 17.72
N GLU A 217 -5.34 1.16 16.89
CA GLU A 217 -6.40 1.52 15.95
C GLU A 217 -7.71 1.86 16.66
N ALA A 218 -8.12 1.09 17.67
CA ALA A 218 -9.34 1.40 18.42
C ALA A 218 -9.25 2.80 19.06
N PHE A 219 -8.09 3.10 19.62
CA PHE A 219 -7.86 4.30 20.40
C PHE A 219 -7.38 5.52 19.57
N GLY A 220 -6.87 5.32 18.36
CA GLY A 220 -6.26 6.38 17.55
C GLY A 220 -6.80 6.50 16.12
N ASN A 221 -7.65 5.58 15.65
CA ASN A 221 -8.31 5.70 14.36
C ASN A 221 -9.74 6.23 14.49
N ALA A 222 -10.20 6.90 13.44
CA ALA A 222 -11.56 7.43 13.32
C ALA A 222 -12.04 7.43 11.87
N LYS A 223 -13.37 7.47 11.67
CA LYS A 223 -13.96 7.69 10.34
C LYS A 223 -13.83 9.15 9.95
N THR A 224 -13.35 9.36 8.73
CA THR A 224 -13.26 10.65 8.03
C THR A 224 -14.05 10.58 6.73
N VAL A 225 -14.15 11.70 6.00
CA VAL A 225 -14.76 11.71 4.66
C VAL A 225 -14.01 10.80 3.67
N LYS A 226 -12.68 10.67 3.81
CA LYS A 226 -11.83 9.93 2.86
C LYS A 226 -11.61 8.46 3.23
N ASN A 227 -11.69 8.11 4.52
CA ASN A 227 -11.36 6.78 5.01
C ASN A 227 -12.13 6.49 6.32
N ASP A 228 -12.79 5.33 6.38
CA ASP A 228 -13.60 4.88 7.50
C ASP A 228 -12.82 4.44 8.74
N ASN A 229 -11.55 4.04 8.55
CA ASN A 229 -10.59 3.65 9.59
C ASN A 229 -9.29 4.47 9.40
N SER A 230 -9.40 5.79 9.41
CA SER A 230 -8.28 6.70 9.20
C SER A 230 -7.42 6.78 10.46
N SER A 231 -6.12 6.46 10.36
CA SER A 231 -5.16 6.72 11.44
C SER A 231 -4.98 8.22 11.65
N ARG A 232 -5.26 8.68 12.88
CA ARG A 232 -5.18 10.10 13.27
C ARG A 232 -3.96 10.41 14.13
N PHE A 233 -2.95 9.57 14.02
CA PHE A 233 -1.63 9.70 14.62
C PHE A 233 -0.60 9.07 13.68
N GLY A 234 0.62 9.58 13.70
CA GLY A 234 1.79 8.94 13.11
C GLY A 234 2.28 7.81 14.01
N LYS A 235 2.80 6.74 13.42
CA LYS A 235 3.40 5.62 14.14
C LYS A 235 4.75 5.27 13.52
N PHE A 236 5.77 5.15 14.37
CA PHE A 236 7.08 4.63 14.02
C PHE A 236 7.32 3.37 14.84
N ILE A 237 7.54 2.24 14.16
CA ILE A 237 7.69 0.95 14.80
C ILE A 237 9.14 0.51 14.58
N ARG A 238 9.91 0.43 15.67
CA ARG A 238 11.27 -0.08 15.66
C ARG A 238 11.25 -1.54 16.07
N ILE A 239 11.78 -2.43 15.23
CA ILE A 239 11.94 -3.85 15.54
C ILE A 239 13.42 -4.12 15.76
N ASN A 240 13.76 -4.73 16.90
CA ASN A 240 15.13 -5.02 17.28
C ASN A 240 15.44 -6.49 17.01
N PHE A 241 16.61 -6.74 16.43
CA PHE A 241 17.09 -8.09 16.10
C PHE A 241 18.37 -8.39 16.88
N ASP A 242 18.59 -9.66 17.22
CA ASP A 242 19.87 -10.11 17.74
C ASP A 242 20.91 -10.35 16.63
N VAL A 243 22.14 -10.70 17.04
CA VAL A 243 23.25 -11.01 16.12
C VAL A 243 22.99 -12.22 15.22
N THR A 244 22.03 -13.08 15.58
CA THR A 244 21.63 -14.24 14.78
C THR A 244 20.48 -13.93 13.83
N GLY A 245 19.87 -12.75 13.95
CA GLY A 245 18.76 -12.27 13.13
C GLY A 245 17.38 -12.54 13.72
N TYR A 246 17.25 -12.98 14.97
CA TYR A 246 15.94 -13.19 15.59
C TYR A 246 15.40 -11.90 16.20
N ILE A 247 14.08 -11.73 16.14
CA ILE A 247 13.39 -10.60 16.80
C ILE A 247 13.54 -10.76 18.32
N VAL A 248 14.06 -9.73 18.98
CA VAL A 248 14.23 -9.69 20.45
C VAL A 248 13.38 -8.63 21.14
N GLY A 249 12.86 -7.66 20.38
CA GLY A 249 12.02 -6.60 20.93
C GLY A 249 11.41 -5.73 19.85
N ALA A 250 10.38 -4.97 20.23
CA ALA A 250 9.81 -3.94 19.37
C ALA A 250 9.40 -2.73 20.22
N ASN A 251 9.59 -1.53 19.67
CA ASN A 251 9.16 -0.27 20.26
C ASN A 251 8.23 0.46 19.30
N ILE A 252 7.18 1.11 19.81
CA ILE A 252 6.23 1.90 19.02
C ILE A 252 6.22 3.33 19.52
N GLU A 253 6.74 4.25 18.71
CA GLU A 253 6.68 5.67 18.98
C GLU A 253 5.49 6.28 18.21
N THR A 254 4.67 7.07 18.90
CA THR A 254 3.51 7.71 18.31
C THR A 254 3.70 9.22 18.23
N TYR A 255 3.13 9.81 17.17
CA TYR A 255 3.33 11.21 16.82
C TYR A 255 2.01 11.89 16.48
N LEU A 256 1.86 13.15 16.87
CA LEU A 256 0.82 14.05 16.37
C LEU A 256 -0.62 13.49 16.41
N LEU A 257 -1.02 12.93 17.56
CA LEU A 257 -2.40 12.50 17.76
C LEU A 257 -3.36 13.71 17.67
N GLU A 258 -4.36 13.63 16.80
CA GLU A 258 -5.38 14.68 16.62
C GLU A 258 -6.37 14.73 17.80
N LYS A 259 -5.90 15.17 18.98
CA LYS A 259 -6.68 15.20 20.23
C LYS A 259 -7.97 16.05 20.12
N SER A 260 -7.98 17.08 19.28
CA SER A 260 -9.14 17.98 19.08
C SER A 260 -10.42 17.25 18.65
N ARG A 261 -10.28 16.17 17.86
CA ARG A 261 -11.39 15.33 17.38
C ARG A 261 -12.16 14.66 18.52
N ALA A 262 -11.55 14.47 19.69
CA ALA A 262 -12.23 13.88 20.82
C ALA A 262 -13.44 14.73 21.26
N ILE A 263 -13.30 16.06 21.19
CA ILE A 263 -14.27 17.02 21.70
C ILE A 263 -15.29 17.42 20.63
N ARG A 264 -14.82 17.67 19.39
CA ARG A 264 -15.67 18.12 18.29
C ARG A 264 -15.32 17.38 17.00
N GLN A 265 -16.33 16.95 16.28
CA GLN A 265 -16.19 16.25 15.00
C GLN A 265 -16.78 17.09 13.86
N ALA A 266 -16.16 17.01 12.69
CA ALA A 266 -16.72 17.61 11.48
C ALA A 266 -17.98 16.84 11.03
N LYS A 267 -18.77 17.47 10.14
CA LYS A 267 -19.97 16.85 9.58
C LYS A 267 -19.61 15.53 8.87
N VAL A 268 -20.37 14.47 9.14
CA VAL A 268 -20.18 13.10 8.56
C VAL A 268 -18.91 12.38 9.06
N GLU A 269 -18.17 12.94 10.01
CA GLU A 269 -17.02 12.29 10.64
C GLU A 269 -17.36 11.74 12.03
N ARG A 270 -16.51 10.83 12.53
CA ARG A 270 -16.65 10.22 13.86
C ARG A 270 -15.48 10.62 14.78
N THR A 271 -15.67 10.42 16.08
CA THR A 271 -14.58 10.42 17.06
C THR A 271 -13.81 9.08 17.02
N PHE A 272 -12.83 8.87 17.91
CA PHE A 272 -12.06 7.62 17.98
C PHE A 272 -12.97 6.40 18.18
N HIS A 273 -12.63 5.28 17.53
CA HIS A 273 -13.46 4.07 17.53
C HIS A 273 -13.78 3.55 18.92
N VAL A 274 -12.85 3.65 19.87
CA VAL A 274 -13.01 3.20 21.26
C VAL A 274 -14.24 3.79 21.94
N PHE A 275 -14.60 5.04 21.65
CA PHE A 275 -15.80 5.65 22.25
C PHE A 275 -17.06 4.93 21.81
N TYR A 276 -17.16 4.58 20.52
CA TYR A 276 -18.30 3.82 20.00
C TYR A 276 -18.30 2.39 20.51
N TYR A 277 -17.13 1.73 20.54
CA TYR A 277 -17.00 0.36 21.06
C TYR A 277 -17.39 0.28 22.54
N LEU A 278 -17.02 1.27 23.35
CA LEU A 278 -17.39 1.33 24.76
C LEU A 278 -18.89 1.56 24.93
N LEU A 279 -19.48 2.51 24.18
CA LEU A 279 -20.91 2.81 24.26
C LEU A 279 -21.79 1.62 23.82
N SER A 280 -21.38 0.88 22.78
CA SER A 280 -22.13 -0.27 22.30
C SER A 280 -21.83 -1.55 23.08
N GLY A 281 -20.57 -1.78 23.41
CA GLY A 281 -20.05 -3.08 23.89
C GLY A 281 -19.86 -3.18 25.41
N ALA A 282 -19.95 -2.08 26.17
CA ALA A 282 -19.87 -2.17 27.64
C ALA A 282 -21.09 -2.91 28.20
N GLY A 283 -20.85 -3.94 29.03
CA GLY A 283 -21.90 -4.59 29.81
C GLY A 283 -22.35 -3.73 31.00
N ASP A 284 -23.48 -4.09 31.63
CA ASP A 284 -24.12 -3.26 32.66
C ASP A 284 -23.21 -2.86 33.82
N LYS A 285 -22.39 -3.81 34.31
CA LYS A 285 -21.40 -3.54 35.37
C LYS A 285 -20.39 -2.46 34.96
N LEU A 286 -19.87 -2.54 33.73
CA LEU A 286 -18.88 -1.59 33.23
C LEU A 286 -19.51 -0.22 32.95
N ARG A 287 -20.77 -0.19 32.48
CA ARG A 287 -21.52 1.06 32.28
C ARG A 287 -21.73 1.82 33.58
N VAL A 288 -22.08 1.10 34.65
CA VAL A 288 -22.22 1.71 35.99
C VAL A 288 -20.86 2.15 36.53
N CYS A 289 -19.82 1.32 36.44
CA CYS A 289 -18.48 1.66 36.94
C CYS A 289 -17.84 2.85 36.21
N MET A 290 -18.05 2.98 34.90
CA MET A 290 -17.46 4.04 34.06
C MET A 290 -18.44 5.20 33.79
N CYS A 291 -19.62 5.19 34.41
CA CYS A 291 -20.70 6.16 34.22
C CYS A 291 -21.03 6.43 32.74
N VAL A 292 -21.07 5.38 31.93
CA VAL A 292 -21.31 5.45 30.49
C VAL A 292 -22.83 5.50 30.23
N TYR A 293 -23.38 6.71 30.14
CA TYR A 293 -24.79 6.95 29.82
C TYR A 293 -24.95 7.60 28.45
N MET A 294 -25.99 7.17 27.71
CA MET A 294 -26.22 7.49 26.29
C MET A 294 -26.39 8.99 25.97
N TYR A 295 -26.56 9.85 26.98
CA TYR A 295 -26.90 11.26 26.75
C TYR A 295 -26.09 12.32 27.52
N VAL A 296 -25.16 11.99 28.43
CA VAL A 296 -24.61 13.03 29.35
C VAL A 296 -23.09 13.03 29.56
N CYS A 297 -22.31 12.10 29.05
CA CYS A 297 -20.88 12.04 29.42
C CYS A 297 -19.90 11.78 28.28
N MET A 298 -20.02 12.49 27.14
CA MET A 298 -18.82 12.61 26.29
C MET A 298 -17.75 13.46 26.99
N TYR A 299 -18.08 14.59 27.61
CA TYR A 299 -17.06 15.52 28.17
C TYR A 299 -16.23 14.93 29.33
N TYR A 300 -16.84 14.31 30.34
CA TYR A 300 -16.11 13.75 31.48
C TYR A 300 -15.44 12.40 31.16
N CYS A 301 -16.06 11.59 30.30
CA CYS A 301 -15.47 10.33 29.87
C CYS A 301 -14.29 10.55 28.91
N ILE A 302 -14.29 11.63 28.11
CA ILE A 302 -13.10 12.06 27.34
C ILE A 302 -11.94 12.41 28.26
N VAL A 303 -12.14 13.15 29.35
CA VAL A 303 -11.05 13.48 30.29
C VAL A 303 -10.53 12.21 30.97
N CYS A 304 -11.41 11.31 31.43
CA CYS A 304 -10.98 10.04 32.02
C CYS A 304 -10.29 9.12 31.01
N ILE A 305 -10.74 9.03 29.75
CA ILE A 305 -10.13 8.21 28.71
C ILE A 305 -8.81 8.83 28.21
N VAL A 306 -8.72 10.16 28.12
CA VAL A 306 -7.46 10.87 27.81
C VAL A 306 -6.46 10.71 28.98
N CYS A 307 -6.91 10.78 30.23
CA CYS A 307 -6.07 10.47 31.39
C CYS A 307 -5.68 8.99 31.45
N MET A 308 -6.56 8.06 31.06
CA MET A 308 -6.22 6.63 30.93
C MET A 308 -5.22 6.41 29.79
N TYR A 309 -5.29 7.24 28.74
CA TYR A 309 -4.36 7.26 27.62
C TYR A 309 -2.97 7.75 28.03
N ASP A 310 -2.90 8.86 28.77
CA ASP A 310 -1.64 9.34 29.34
C ASP A 310 -1.06 8.30 30.32
N PHE A 311 -1.90 7.55 31.05
CA PHE A 311 -1.46 6.46 31.93
C PHE A 311 -0.96 5.22 31.17
N PHE A 312 -1.59 4.85 30.04
CA PHE A 312 -1.16 3.72 29.20
C PHE A 312 0.09 4.03 28.35
N PHE A 313 0.29 5.29 27.94
CA PHE A 313 1.44 5.72 27.13
C PHE A 313 2.66 6.13 27.96
N PHE A 314 2.54 6.41 29.27
CA PHE A 314 3.69 6.64 30.14
C PHE A 314 4.28 5.38 30.77
N PHE A 315 3.58 4.24 30.71
CA PHE A 315 3.97 2.99 31.36
C PHE A 315 4.40 1.86 30.40
N TYR A 316 4.64 2.18 29.12
CA TYR A 316 5.37 1.33 28.18
C TYR A 316 6.52 2.11 27.55
#